data_AF-A0A4Z0BFY1-F1
#
_entry.id   AF-A0A4Z0BFY1-F1
#
_cell.length_a   1.000
_cell.length_b   1.000
_cell.length_c   1.000
_cell.angle_alpha   90.00
_cell.angle_beta   90.00
_cell.angle_gamma   90.00
#
_symmetry.space_group_name_H-M   'P 1'
#
loop_
_entity.id
_entity.type
_entity.pdbx_description
1 polymer ?
#
loop_
_entity_poly.entity_id
_entity_poly.type
_entity_poly.pdbx_seq_one_letter_code
_entity_poly.pdbx_strand_id
1 'polypeptide(L)'
;MKVSRHLPALSLLALAFAAPAIAQDVKAALLAPEGFKVDWICIDNTRRFTGRSEVAFKEEGGKIVANVNNFSRGTCKSDVTMGEAGPSWPGCRGTVLQMKFNTNDKSVPFTGAGGDCTYEFRPR
;
A
#
# COMPACT_ATOMS: atom_id res chain seq x y z
N MET A 1 52.44 7.91 44.25
CA MET A 1 50.98 7.68 44.43
C MET A 1 50.32 7.71 43.06
N LYS A 2 49.51 6.69 42.76
CA LYS A 2 48.80 6.46 41.48
C LYS A 2 47.74 7.54 41.24
N VAL A 3 47.71 8.16 40.07
CA VAL A 3 46.53 8.90 39.59
C VAL A 3 45.86 8.04 38.53
N SER A 4 44.66 7.58 38.87
CA SER A 4 43.83 6.69 38.08
C SER A 4 43.15 7.45 36.95
N ARG A 5 43.06 6.79 35.78
CA ARG A 5 42.38 7.24 34.57
C ARG A 5 40.86 7.17 34.77
N HIS A 6 40.11 8.11 34.24
CA HIS A 6 38.74 7.85 33.78
C HIS A 6 38.48 8.60 32.46
N LEU A 7 38.34 7.83 31.39
CA LEU A 7 37.76 8.27 30.12
C LEU A 7 36.25 8.44 30.30
N PRO A 8 35.62 9.49 29.77
CA PRO A 8 34.17 9.52 29.68
C PRO A 8 33.71 8.51 28.63
N ALA A 9 32.82 7.61 29.06
CA ALA A 9 32.11 6.69 28.18
C ALA A 9 31.34 7.49 27.13
N LEU A 10 31.68 7.32 25.85
CA LEU A 10 30.83 7.75 24.76
C LEU A 10 29.49 7.01 24.88
N SER A 11 28.46 7.78 25.18
CA SER A 11 27.08 7.34 25.14
C SER A 11 26.77 6.85 23.72
N LEU A 12 26.47 5.55 23.58
CA LEU A 12 25.86 5.00 22.38
C LEU A 12 24.53 5.75 22.16
N LEU A 13 24.48 6.60 21.12
CA LEU A 13 23.22 7.09 20.61
C LEU A 13 22.49 5.90 19.98
N ALA A 14 21.42 5.45 20.63
CA ALA A 14 20.51 4.47 20.07
C ALA A 14 19.81 5.11 18.84
N LEU A 15 20.09 4.60 17.64
CA LEU A 15 19.21 4.79 16.49
C LEU A 15 17.91 4.03 16.76
N ALA A 16 16.92 4.70 17.32
CA ALA A 16 15.56 4.19 17.38
C ALA A 16 14.98 4.20 15.95
N PHE A 17 14.78 3.00 15.39
CA PHE A 17 14.08 2.79 14.12
C PHE A 17 12.66 3.37 14.20
N ALA A 18 12.38 4.44 13.45
CA ALA A 18 11.03 5.00 13.25
C ALA A 18 10.17 4.16 12.27
N ALA A 19 10.35 2.84 12.26
CA ALA A 19 9.68 1.92 11.34
C ALA A 19 8.32 1.30 11.76
N PRO A 20 7.66 1.53 12.93
CA PRO A 20 6.38 0.84 13.22
C PRO A 20 5.09 1.64 13.00
N ALA A 21 5.09 2.97 13.06
CA ALA A 21 3.83 3.76 13.05
C ALA A 21 3.17 3.80 11.66
N ILE A 22 3.98 4.06 10.61
CA ILE A 22 3.49 4.19 9.24
C ILE A 22 2.83 2.89 8.75
N ALA A 23 3.40 1.73 9.10
CA ALA A 23 2.85 0.44 8.69
C ALA A 23 1.48 0.13 9.31
N GLN A 24 1.24 0.54 10.56
CA GLN A 24 -0.05 0.38 11.22
C GLN A 24 -1.10 1.32 10.62
N ASP A 25 -0.74 2.58 10.36
CA ASP A 25 -1.63 3.56 9.72
C ASP A 25 -2.02 3.14 8.31
N VAL A 26 -1.07 2.60 7.55
CA VAL A 26 -1.30 2.02 6.22
C VAL A 26 -2.29 0.87 6.28
N LYS A 27 -2.10 -0.09 7.20
CA LYS A 27 -3.00 -1.24 7.34
C LYS A 27 -4.41 -0.81 7.75
N ALA A 28 -4.53 0.11 8.71
CA ALA A 28 -5.82 0.64 9.14
C ALA A 28 -6.55 1.37 8.02
N ALA A 29 -5.83 2.20 7.25
CA ALA A 29 -6.39 2.86 6.07
C ALA A 29 -6.80 1.85 5.00
N LEU A 30 -5.99 0.82 4.76
CA LEU A 30 -6.25 -0.21 3.76
C LEU A 30 -7.52 -1.01 4.07
N LEU A 31 -7.76 -1.34 5.34
CA LEU A 31 -8.91 -2.10 5.82
C LEU A 31 -10.16 -1.23 6.06
N ALA A 32 -10.29 -0.10 5.35
CA ALA A 32 -11.47 0.76 5.42
C ALA A 32 -12.75 -0.07 5.15
N PRO A 33 -13.80 0.01 6.00
CA PRO A 33 -14.96 -0.89 5.93
C PRO A 33 -15.67 -0.92 4.57
N GLU A 34 -15.81 0.25 3.95
CA GLU A 34 -16.49 0.42 2.67
C GLU A 34 -15.56 0.15 1.46
N GLY A 35 -14.25 0.01 1.70
CA GLY A 35 -13.24 -0.09 0.66
C GLY A 35 -13.07 1.20 -0.14
N PHE A 36 -12.75 1.04 -1.43
CA PHE A 36 -12.33 2.12 -2.31
C PHE A 36 -13.04 2.07 -3.66
N LYS A 37 -13.36 3.26 -4.20
CA LYS A 37 -13.54 3.46 -5.63
C LYS A 37 -12.16 3.66 -6.23
N VAL A 38 -11.91 2.97 -7.33
CA VAL A 38 -10.62 2.98 -7.99
C VAL A 38 -10.80 3.42 -9.42
N ASP A 39 -10.33 4.63 -9.72
CA ASP A 39 -10.20 5.12 -11.08
C ASP A 39 -8.87 4.64 -11.63
N TRP A 40 -8.87 4.14 -12.87
CA TRP A 40 -7.64 3.65 -13.50
C TRP A 40 -7.50 4.15 -14.93
N ILE A 41 -6.25 4.38 -15.32
CA ILE A 41 -5.85 4.80 -16.65
C ILE A 41 -4.75 3.86 -17.12
N CYS A 42 -4.93 3.22 -18.27
CA CYS A 42 -3.94 2.37 -18.92
C CYS A 42 -3.52 2.95 -20.26
N ILE A 43 -2.25 2.79 -20.62
CA ILE A 43 -1.70 3.23 -21.91
C ILE A 43 -1.16 2.01 -22.67
N ASP A 44 -1.83 1.61 -23.74
CA ASP A 44 -1.37 0.53 -24.63
C ASP A 44 -0.87 1.14 -25.94
N ASN A 45 0.45 1.14 -26.13
CA ASN A 45 1.13 1.80 -27.25
C ASN A 45 0.79 3.31 -27.33
N THR A 46 -0.29 3.65 -28.03
CA THR A 46 -0.79 5.03 -28.22
C THR A 46 -2.22 5.23 -27.73
N ARG A 47 -2.90 4.17 -27.26
CA ARG A 47 -4.31 4.24 -26.84
C ARG A 47 -4.40 4.40 -25.33
N ARG A 48 -5.17 5.41 -24.91
CA ARG A 48 -5.53 5.63 -23.52
C ARG A 48 -6.86 4.95 -23.23
N PHE A 49 -6.86 4.05 -22.25
CA PHE A 49 -8.06 3.45 -21.70
C PHE A 49 -8.28 3.96 -20.29
N THR A 50 -9.53 4.23 -19.95
CA THR A 50 -9.91 4.62 -18.59
C THR A 50 -11.02 3.72 -18.11
N GLY A 51 -11.06 3.47 -16.81
CA GLY A 51 -12.19 2.77 -16.23
C GLY A 51 -12.25 2.91 -14.72
N ARG A 52 -13.23 2.19 -14.17
CA ARG A 52 -13.58 2.23 -12.75
C ARG A 52 -13.69 0.82 -12.20
N SER A 53 -13.31 0.68 -10.94
CA SER A 53 -13.49 -0.53 -10.15
C SER A 53 -13.79 -0.17 -8.71
N GLU A 54 -14.26 -1.15 -7.96
CA GLU A 54 -14.34 -1.09 -6.51
C GLU A 54 -13.40 -2.14 -5.93
N VAL A 55 -12.71 -1.79 -4.85
CA VAL A 55 -11.80 -2.70 -4.16
C VAL A 55 -12.04 -2.63 -2.66
N ALA A 56 -12.28 -3.78 -2.03
CA ALA A 56 -12.37 -3.90 -0.58
C ALA A 56 -11.30 -4.86 -0.07
N PHE A 57 -10.55 -4.43 0.94
CA PHE A 57 -9.53 -5.25 1.58
C PHE A 57 -10.08 -5.81 2.89
N LYS A 58 -9.89 -7.11 3.12
CA LYS A 58 -10.39 -7.79 4.32
C LYS A 58 -9.34 -8.73 4.89
N GLU A 59 -9.35 -8.91 6.19
CA GLU A 59 -8.60 -10.01 6.80
C GLU A 59 -9.40 -11.32 6.69
N GLU A 60 -8.82 -12.30 6.03
CA GLU A 60 -9.39 -13.64 5.84
C GLU A 60 -8.27 -14.66 6.15
N GLY A 61 -8.45 -15.52 7.16
CA GLY A 61 -7.50 -16.59 7.47
C GLY A 61 -6.07 -16.12 7.82
N GLY A 62 -5.93 -14.96 8.46
CA GLY A 62 -4.62 -14.38 8.83
C GLY A 62 -3.89 -13.66 7.70
N LYS A 63 -4.53 -13.47 6.55
CA LYS A 63 -4.02 -12.72 5.40
C LYS A 63 -4.95 -11.57 5.05
N ILE A 64 -4.42 -10.56 4.37
CA ILE A 64 -5.25 -9.53 3.74
C ILE A 64 -5.61 -10.00 2.33
N VAL A 65 -6.89 -9.95 1.98
CA VAL A 65 -7.42 -10.32 0.67
C VAL A 65 -8.06 -9.09 0.03
N ALA A 66 -7.65 -8.79 -1.20
CA ALA A 66 -8.27 -7.77 -2.05
C ALA A 66 -9.45 -8.39 -2.80
N ASN A 67 -10.65 -7.88 -2.56
CA ASN A 67 -11.87 -8.21 -3.29
C ASN A 67 -12.11 -7.11 -4.33
N VAL A 68 -11.90 -7.43 -5.60
CA VAL A 68 -11.99 -6.47 -6.70
C VAL A 68 -13.27 -6.71 -7.50
N ASN A 69 -14.03 -5.64 -7.72
CA ASN A 69 -15.11 -5.58 -8.69
C ASN A 69 -14.71 -4.61 -9.81
N ASN A 70 -14.23 -5.13 -10.93
CA ASN A 70 -13.92 -4.32 -12.10
C ASN A 70 -15.12 -4.31 -13.05
N PHE A 71 -15.78 -3.15 -13.17
CA PHE A 71 -17.02 -3.03 -13.94
C PHE A 71 -16.89 -3.41 -15.41
N SER A 72 -15.68 -3.40 -15.97
CA SER A 72 -15.42 -3.76 -17.37
C SER A 72 -14.84 -5.17 -17.54
N ARG A 73 -14.38 -5.81 -16.47
CA ARG A 73 -13.57 -7.04 -16.54
C ARG A 73 -13.99 -8.15 -15.58
N GLY A 74 -15.01 -7.91 -14.74
CA GLY A 74 -15.53 -8.88 -13.78
C GLY A 74 -14.91 -8.77 -12.38
N THR A 75 -15.23 -9.74 -11.54
CA THR A 75 -14.80 -9.78 -10.13
C THR A 75 -13.66 -10.76 -9.90
N CYS A 76 -12.74 -10.45 -9.00
CA CYS A 76 -11.70 -11.38 -8.57
C CYS A 76 -11.31 -11.17 -7.10
N LYS A 77 -10.62 -12.16 -6.53
CA LYS A 77 -9.99 -12.10 -5.22
C LYS A 77 -8.50 -12.37 -5.33
N SER A 78 -7.69 -11.73 -4.50
CA SER A 78 -6.25 -11.97 -4.48
C SER A 78 -5.64 -11.68 -3.11
N ASP A 79 -4.70 -12.53 -2.70
CA ASP A 79 -3.89 -12.31 -1.50
C ASP A 79 -3.03 -11.06 -1.67
N VAL A 80 -2.99 -10.24 -0.62
CA VAL A 80 -2.19 -9.01 -0.55
C VAL A 80 -0.92 -9.26 0.24
N THR A 81 0.21 -8.91 -0.37
CA THR A 81 1.51 -8.87 0.28
C THR A 81 1.77 -7.46 0.81
N MET A 82 2.08 -7.35 2.10
CA MET A 82 2.52 -6.10 2.72
C MET A 82 4.04 -6.01 2.64
N GLY A 83 4.55 -5.14 1.76
CA GLY A 83 5.99 -4.86 1.63
C GLY A 83 6.35 -3.48 2.19
N GLU A 84 7.66 -3.18 2.24
CA GLU A 84 8.17 -1.89 2.73
C GLU A 84 7.67 -0.69 1.90
N ALA A 85 7.49 -0.89 0.59
CA ALA A 85 6.99 0.14 -0.33
C ALA A 85 5.47 0.34 -0.25
N GLY A 86 4.75 -0.58 0.40
CA GLY A 86 3.29 -0.61 0.48
C GLY A 86 2.68 -1.96 0.08
N PRO A 87 1.34 -2.04 0.03
CA PRO A 87 0.61 -3.24 -0.37
C PRO A 87 0.85 -3.60 -1.85
N SER A 88 0.90 -4.89 -2.17
CA SER A 88 0.94 -5.38 -3.56
C SER A 88 0.13 -6.66 -3.73
N TRP A 89 -0.53 -6.84 -4.87
CA TRP A 89 -1.31 -8.04 -5.17
C TRP A 89 -1.53 -8.20 -6.69
N PRO A 90 -1.78 -9.41 -7.20
CA PRO A 90 -2.19 -9.59 -8.58
C PRO A 90 -3.61 -9.04 -8.80
N GLY A 91 -3.80 -8.23 -9.85
CA GLY A 91 -5.13 -7.82 -10.32
C GLY A 91 -5.85 -8.96 -11.05
N CYS A 92 -7.10 -8.73 -11.48
CA CYS A 92 -7.93 -9.78 -12.09
C CYS A 92 -7.39 -10.42 -13.38
N ARG A 93 -6.32 -9.86 -13.98
CA ARG A 93 -5.61 -10.42 -15.14
C ARG A 93 -4.18 -10.85 -14.85
N GLY A 94 -3.81 -11.01 -13.57
CA GLY A 94 -2.48 -11.42 -13.15
C GLY A 94 -1.43 -10.30 -13.14
N THR A 95 -1.72 -9.13 -13.73
CA THR A 95 -0.85 -7.95 -13.59
C THR A 95 -0.74 -7.56 -12.12
N VAL A 96 0.46 -7.53 -11.58
CA VAL A 96 0.70 -7.13 -10.19
C VAL A 96 0.47 -5.63 -10.04
N LEU A 97 -0.43 -5.25 -9.13
CA LEU A 97 -0.58 -3.89 -8.62
C LEU A 97 0.36 -3.69 -7.44
N GLN A 98 1.02 -2.54 -7.43
CA GLN A 98 1.79 -2.02 -6.32
C GLN A 98 1.15 -0.72 -5.86
N MET A 99 0.79 -0.63 -4.57
CA MET A 99 0.23 0.57 -3.95
C MET A 99 1.30 1.37 -3.23
N LYS A 100 1.11 2.68 -3.21
CA LYS A 100 1.81 3.61 -2.35
C LYS A 100 0.80 4.38 -1.50
N PHE A 101 1.08 4.48 -0.20
CA PHE A 101 0.29 5.29 0.70
C PHE A 101 0.67 6.77 0.60
N ASN A 102 -0.32 7.63 0.53
CA ASN A 102 -0.18 9.07 0.56
C ASN A 102 -0.66 9.61 1.90
N THR A 103 0.29 10.01 2.75
CA THR A 103 0.00 10.57 4.08
C THR A 103 -0.58 11.98 4.03
N ASN A 104 -0.46 12.67 2.89
CA ASN A 104 -0.78 14.09 2.76
C ASN A 104 -2.15 14.34 2.12
N ASP A 105 -2.72 13.35 1.43
CA ASP A 105 -4.02 13.47 0.78
C ASP A 105 -4.96 12.36 1.24
N LYS A 106 -5.90 12.71 2.11
CA LYS A 106 -6.92 11.79 2.62
C LYS A 106 -8.04 11.51 1.62
N SER A 107 -8.16 12.30 0.56
CA SER A 107 -9.14 12.07 -0.52
C SER A 107 -8.68 10.98 -1.49
N VAL A 108 -7.36 10.83 -1.63
CA VAL A 108 -6.69 9.76 -2.38
C VAL A 108 -5.57 9.15 -1.51
N PRO A 109 -5.93 8.40 -0.45
CA PRO A 109 -4.95 7.86 0.50
C PRO A 109 -4.00 6.85 -0.14
N PHE A 110 -4.37 6.25 -1.28
CA PHE A 110 -3.48 5.37 -2.02
C PHE A 110 -3.47 5.69 -3.50
N THR A 111 -2.29 5.58 -4.09
CA THR A 111 -2.10 5.46 -5.53
C THR A 111 -1.53 4.08 -5.85
N GLY A 112 -1.70 3.63 -7.09
CA GLY A 112 -1.14 2.36 -7.52
C GLY A 112 -0.61 2.40 -8.94
N ALA A 113 0.26 1.44 -9.25
CA ALA A 113 0.78 1.19 -10.58
C ALA A 113 0.85 -0.33 -10.84
N GLY A 114 0.69 -0.73 -12.10
CA GLY A 114 0.82 -2.12 -12.52
C GLY A 114 0.69 -2.28 -14.02
N GLY A 115 1.70 -2.86 -14.66
CA GLY A 115 1.84 -2.82 -16.12
C GLY A 115 1.86 -1.37 -16.62
N ASP A 116 1.11 -1.09 -17.69
CA ASP A 116 0.96 0.27 -18.24
C ASP A 116 -0.19 1.07 -17.61
N CYS A 117 -0.64 0.67 -16.42
CA CYS A 117 -1.79 1.28 -15.75
C CYS A 117 -1.40 2.01 -14.47
N THR A 118 -2.10 3.11 -14.22
CA THR A 118 -2.07 3.90 -12.98
C THR A 118 -3.45 3.89 -12.33
N TYR A 119 -3.48 3.99 -11.00
CA TYR A 119 -4.67 3.81 -10.18
C TYR A 119 -4.74 4.86 -9.08
N GLU A 120 -5.93 5.41 -8.85
CA GLU A 120 -6.23 6.30 -7.72
C GLU A 120 -7.32 5.66 -6.86
N PHE A 121 -7.07 5.52 -5.54
CA PHE A 121 -8.00 4.89 -4.61
C PHE A 121 -8.66 5.97 -3.75
N ARG A 122 -9.97 6.11 -3.89
CA ARG A 122 -10.79 7.05 -3.12
C ARG A 122 -11.69 6.29 -2.16
N PRO A 123 -11.76 6.65 -0.87
CA PRO A 123 -12.68 6.01 0.06
C PRO A 123 -14.13 6.04 -0.47
N ARG A 124 -14.88 4.98 -0.20
CA ARG A 124 -16.27 4.82 -0.64
C ARG A 124 -17.28 5.54 0.23
#